data_AF-C5S562-F1
#
_entry.id   AF-C5S562-F1
#
_cell.length_a   1.000
_cell.length_b   1.000
_cell.length_c   1.000
_cell.angle_alpha   90.00
_cell.angle_beta   90.00
_cell.angle_gamma   90.00
#
_symmetry.space_group_name_H-M   'P 1'
#
loop_
_entity.id
_entity.type
_entity.pdbx_description
1 polymer ?
#
loop_
_entity_poly.entity_id
_entity_poly.type
_entity_poly.pdbx_seq_one_letter_code
_entity_poly.pdbx_strand_id
1 'polypeptide(L)'
;MTQNVNLLCYEITTRIEADNPQDLIPHLSPKVDYRCEQDASNLLFAYRRLIYREGTQDEAVMRKKERRYIEGIIAKHNLMAKVFNVEVMLEHKFDLPAKYILQYNPVCLGAYFSEDDNEWE
;
A
#
# COMPACT_ATOMS: atom_id res chain seq x y z
N MET A 1 -22.49 25.89 -3.64
CA MET A 1 -21.05 25.96 -3.32
C MET A 1 -20.46 24.59 -3.56
N THR A 2 -19.36 24.46 -4.29
CA THR A 2 -18.68 23.16 -4.45
C THR A 2 -17.88 22.91 -3.17
N GLN A 3 -18.22 21.87 -2.43
CA GLN A 3 -17.49 21.51 -1.22
C GLN A 3 -16.10 20.98 -1.63
N ASN A 4 -15.06 21.58 -1.06
CA ASN A 4 -13.68 21.13 -1.21
C ASN A 4 -13.39 20.01 -0.20
N VAL A 5 -12.51 19.08 -0.57
CA VAL A 5 -12.14 17.92 0.25
C VAL A 5 -10.63 17.78 0.24
N ASN A 6 -10.05 17.77 1.43
CA ASN A 6 -8.63 17.48 1.61
C ASN A 6 -8.36 16.00 1.36
N LEU A 7 -7.39 15.73 0.50
CA LEU A 7 -6.83 14.42 0.24
C LEU A 7 -5.44 14.32 0.86
N LEU A 8 -5.16 13.16 1.45
CA LEU A 8 -3.90 12.81 2.10
C LEU A 8 -3.20 11.76 1.25
N CYS A 9 -1.97 12.01 0.84
CA CYS A 9 -1.12 11.02 0.18
C CYS A 9 -0.15 10.42 1.21
N TYR A 10 -0.23 9.11 1.39
CA TYR A 10 0.66 8.34 2.24
C TYR A 10 1.63 7.55 1.39
N GLU A 11 2.89 7.53 1.82
CA GLU A 11 3.88 6.57 1.37
C GLU A 11 3.99 5.44 2.39
N ILE A 12 3.93 4.21 1.89
CA ILE A 12 4.07 2.99 2.67
C ILE A 12 5.36 2.32 2.22
N THR A 13 6.30 2.17 3.14
CA THR A 13 7.57 1.50 2.91
C THR A 13 7.58 0.19 3.68
N THR A 14 7.58 -0.91 2.93
CA THR A 14 7.68 -2.26 3.49
C THR A 14 9.09 -2.78 3.29
N ARG A 15 9.58 -3.39 4.34
CA ARG A 15 10.96 -3.74 4.53
C ARG A 15 10.99 -5.25 4.74
N ILE A 16 11.61 -5.98 3.80
CA ILE A 16 11.47 -7.43 3.64
C ILE A 16 12.85 -8.08 3.57
N GLU A 17 13.10 -9.05 4.45
CA GLU A 17 14.27 -9.91 4.39
C GLU A 17 13.92 -11.16 3.58
N ALA A 18 14.72 -11.54 2.59
CA ALA A 18 14.48 -12.70 1.74
C ALA A 18 15.79 -13.37 1.34
N ASP A 19 15.82 -14.71 1.27
CA ASP A 19 17.00 -15.45 0.81
C ASP A 19 17.35 -15.11 -0.64
N ASN A 20 16.31 -14.92 -1.47
CA ASN A 20 16.43 -14.42 -2.83
C ASN A 20 15.36 -13.36 -3.13
N PRO A 21 15.66 -12.06 -2.93
CA PRO A 21 14.73 -10.96 -3.19
C PRO A 21 14.14 -10.96 -4.61
N GLN A 22 14.89 -11.45 -5.60
CA GLN A 22 14.47 -11.47 -7.00
C GLN A 22 13.29 -12.41 -7.27
N ASP A 23 13.10 -13.43 -6.44
CA ASP A 23 11.95 -14.34 -6.56
C ASP A 23 10.67 -13.67 -6.05
N LEU A 24 10.76 -12.69 -5.16
CA LEU A 24 9.61 -12.00 -4.57
C LEU A 24 9.07 -10.89 -5.49
N ILE A 25 9.95 -10.12 -6.14
CA ILE A 25 9.61 -8.94 -6.95
C ILE A 25 8.48 -9.21 -7.98
N PRO A 26 8.50 -10.31 -8.76
CA PRO A 26 7.46 -10.57 -9.77
C PRO A 26 6.05 -10.79 -9.20
N HIS A 27 5.95 -11.12 -7.91
CA HIS A 27 4.69 -11.38 -7.23
C HIS A 27 4.13 -10.15 -6.51
N LEU A 28 4.97 -9.13 -6.31
CA LEU A 28 4.57 -7.86 -5.73
C LEU A 28 3.86 -6.98 -6.78
N SER A 29 2.85 -6.21 -6.36
CA SER A 29 1.85 -5.59 -7.25
C SER A 29 2.46 -4.82 -8.44
N PRO A 30 2.03 -5.06 -9.70
CA PRO A 30 2.47 -4.29 -10.87
C PRO A 30 1.73 -2.95 -11.05
N LYS A 31 1.14 -2.40 -9.97
CA LYS A 31 0.31 -1.18 -10.04
C LYS A 31 1.20 0.07 -10.21
N VAL A 32 0.62 1.11 -10.81
CA VAL A 32 1.29 2.37 -11.21
C VAL A 32 2.08 3.05 -10.07
N ASP A 33 1.65 2.87 -8.82
CA ASP A 33 2.24 3.50 -7.64
C ASP A 33 2.94 2.51 -6.71
N TYR A 34 3.43 1.39 -7.26
CA TYR A 34 4.19 0.38 -6.54
C TYR A 34 5.59 0.23 -7.12
N ARG A 35 6.61 0.22 -6.27
CA ARG A 35 8.01 0.08 -6.68
C ARG A 35 8.76 -0.81 -5.71
N CYS A 36 9.74 -1.56 -6.20
CA CYS A 36 10.66 -2.32 -5.36
C CYS A 36 12.10 -1.90 -5.64
N GLU A 37 12.91 -1.84 -4.59
CA GLU A 37 14.34 -1.59 -4.65
C GLU A 37 15.06 -2.61 -3.77
N GLN A 38 16.12 -3.22 -4.30
CA GLN A 38 16.98 -4.10 -3.53
C GLN A 38 18.19 -3.32 -3.04
N ASP A 39 18.28 -3.11 -1.73
CA ASP A 39 19.34 -2.33 -1.08
C ASP A 39 20.53 -3.22 -0.68
N ALA A 40 20.27 -4.48 -0.32
CA ALA A 40 21.28 -5.47 0.04
C ALA A 40 20.96 -6.86 -0.53
N SER A 41 21.91 -7.80 -0.44
CA SER A 41 21.77 -9.15 -1.02
C SER A 41 20.51 -9.89 -0.57
N ASN A 42 20.09 -9.69 0.68
CA ASN A 42 18.92 -10.33 1.28
C ASN A 42 17.82 -9.34 1.68
N LEU A 43 17.88 -8.08 1.24
CA LEU A 43 16.98 -7.02 1.70
C LEU A 43 16.26 -6.35 0.53
N LEU A 44 14.92 -6.39 0.57
CA LEU A 44 14.04 -5.74 -0.39
C LEU A 44 13.22 -4.65 0.29
N PHE A 45 13.19 -3.48 -0.34
CA PHE A 45 12.30 -2.38 0.00
C PHE A 45 11.17 -2.32 -1.03
N ALA A 46 9.94 -2.30 -0.55
CA ALA A 46 8.73 -2.14 -1.35
C ALA A 46 8.05 -0.83 -0.97
N TYR A 47 7.83 0.03 -1.95
CA TYR A 47 7.23 1.35 -1.81
C TYR A 47 5.87 1.36 -2.47
N ARG A 48 4.87 1.86 -1.75
CA ARG A 48 3.52 2.02 -2.27
C ARG A 48 2.94 3.36 -1.85
N ARG A 49 2.34 4.09 -2.79
CA ARG A 49 1.61 5.32 -2.46
C ARG A 49 0.11 5.08 -2.47
N LEU A 50 -0.57 5.57 -1.43
CA LEU A 50 -2.00 5.47 -1.26
C LEU A 50 -2.59 6.85 -0.93
N ILE A 51 -3.73 7.17 -1.55
CA ILE A 51 -4.43 8.44 -1.36
C ILE A 51 -5.71 8.16 -0.58
N TYR A 52 -5.99 9.00 0.42
CA TYR A 52 -7.15 8.92 1.31
C TYR A 52 -7.84 10.27 1.45
N ARG A 53 -9.12 10.24 1.81
CA ARG A 53 -9.81 11.43 2.28
C ARG A 53 -9.37 11.76 3.71
N GLU A 54 -9.17 13.03 4.03
CA GLU A 54 -8.92 13.44 5.41
C GLU A 54 -10.10 13.05 6.32
N GLY A 55 -9.78 12.40 7.44
CA GLY A 55 -10.74 11.86 8.41
C GLY A 55 -11.11 10.39 8.20
N THR A 56 -10.64 9.73 7.13
CA THR A 56 -10.91 8.30 6.87
C THR A 56 -9.69 7.40 7.06
N GLN A 57 -8.57 7.94 7.55
CA GLN A 57 -7.31 7.24 7.70
C GLN A 57 -7.15 6.56 9.07
N ASP A 58 -6.55 5.37 9.07
CA ASP A 58 -5.96 4.73 10.26
C ASP A 58 -4.62 4.11 9.85
N GLU A 59 -3.51 4.76 10.20
CA GLU A 59 -2.16 4.32 9.85
C GLU A 59 -1.79 2.96 10.45
N ALA A 60 -2.30 2.64 11.64
CA ALA A 60 -2.03 1.34 12.27
C ALA A 60 -2.71 0.21 11.49
N VAL A 61 -3.94 0.45 11.02
CA VAL A 61 -4.65 -0.48 10.12
C VAL A 61 -3.93 -0.60 8.78
N MET A 62 -3.46 0.51 8.18
CA MET A 62 -2.68 0.48 6.94
C MET A 62 -1.41 -0.37 7.09
N ARG A 63 -0.63 -0.15 8.16
CA ARG A 63 0.57 -0.97 8.46
C ARG A 63 0.23 -2.45 8.55
N LYS A 64 -0.85 -2.80 9.27
CA LYS A 64 -1.29 -4.20 9.44
C LYS A 64 -1.71 -4.83 8.11
N LYS A 65 -2.42 -4.07 7.27
CA LYS A 65 -2.89 -4.53 5.96
C LYS A 65 -1.76 -4.75 4.98
N GLU A 66 -0.82 -3.81 4.89
CA GLU A 66 0.34 -3.97 4.00
C GLU A 66 1.16 -5.18 4.38
N ARG A 67 1.41 -5.35 5.68
CA ARG A 67 2.11 -6.53 6.19
C ARG A 67 1.42 -7.83 5.76
N ARG A 68 0.10 -7.93 5.99
CA ARG A 68 -0.69 -9.11 5.60
C ARG A 68 -0.67 -9.37 4.10
N TYR A 69 -0.77 -8.33 3.29
CA TYR A 69 -0.71 -8.44 1.83
C TYR A 69 0.60 -9.09 1.37
N ILE A 70 1.74 -8.61 1.87
CA ILE A 70 3.05 -9.14 1.51
C ILE A 70 3.27 -10.54 2.11
N GLU A 71 2.92 -10.76 3.37
CA GLU A 71 3.01 -12.08 4.02
C GLU A 71 2.13 -13.14 3.30
N GLY A 72 0.96 -12.75 2.83
CA GLY A 72 0.08 -13.61 2.01
C GLY A 72 0.71 -14.01 0.69
N ILE A 73 1.40 -13.09 0.00
CA ILE A 73 2.16 -13.40 -1.22
C ILE A 73 3.30 -14.39 -0.92
N ILE A 74 4.07 -14.13 0.14
CA ILE A 74 5.17 -15.00 0.55
C ILE A 74 4.65 -16.42 0.80
N ALA A 75 3.57 -16.57 1.57
CA ALA A 75 2.97 -17.86 1.88
C ALA A 75 2.41 -18.56 0.63
N LYS A 76 1.65 -17.84 -0.20
CA LYS A 76 1.04 -18.37 -1.44
C LYS A 76 2.07 -18.93 -2.41
N HIS A 77 3.24 -18.31 -2.48
CA HIS A 77 4.31 -18.67 -3.41
C HIS A 77 5.45 -19.48 -2.77
N ASN A 78 5.30 -19.91 -1.50
CA ASN A 78 6.31 -20.66 -0.74
C ASN A 78 7.71 -20.01 -0.75
N LEU A 79 7.75 -18.68 -0.63
CA LEU A 79 9.00 -17.92 -0.68
C LEU A 79 9.66 -17.90 0.70
N MET A 80 10.99 -17.98 0.74
CA MET A 80 11.78 -17.81 1.95
C MET A 80 12.01 -16.32 2.21
N ALA A 81 11.02 -15.66 2.82
CA ALA A 81 11.05 -14.24 3.11
C ALA A 81 10.27 -13.90 4.39
N LYS A 82 10.57 -12.74 4.98
CA LYS A 82 9.95 -12.22 6.19
C LYS A 82 9.82 -10.70 6.12
N VAL A 83 8.62 -10.20 6.38
CA VAL A 83 8.39 -8.76 6.57
C VAL A 83 8.95 -8.35 7.93
N PHE A 84 9.96 -7.47 7.94
CA PHE A 84 10.57 -7.01 9.18
C PHE A 84 9.96 -5.71 9.69
N ASN A 85 9.60 -4.78 8.78
CA ASN A 85 9.02 -3.49 9.15
C ASN A 85 8.06 -2.99 8.08
N VAL A 86 7.08 -2.19 8.51
CA VAL A 86 6.19 -1.42 7.64
C VAL A 86 6.08 -0.02 8.20
N GLU A 87 6.59 0.95 7.45
CA GLU A 87 6.50 2.38 7.76
C GLU A 87 5.40 3.01 6.92
N VAL A 88 4.62 3.89 7.55
CA VAL A 88 3.56 4.68 6.90
C VAL A 88 3.86 6.13 7.22
N MET A 89 4.04 6.94 6.19
CA MET A 89 4.38 8.35 6.29
C MET A 89 3.40 9.18 5.47
N LEU A 90 2.89 10.27 6.06
CA LEU A 90 2.13 11.27 5.31
C LEU A 90 3.11 12.10 4.48
N GLU A 91 3.01 12.02 3.16
CA GLU A 91 3.86 12.76 2.22
C GLU A 91 3.30 14.16 1.94
N HIS A 92 2.03 14.21 1.54
CA HIS A 92 1.43 15.46 1.04
C HIS A 92 -0.06 15.54 1.33
N LYS A 93 -0.56 16.78 1.43
CA LYS A 93 -1.99 17.11 1.51
C LYS A 93 -2.36 18.02 0.35
N PHE A 94 -3.43 17.71 -0.37
CA PHE A 94 -3.93 18.56 -1.45
C PHE A 94 -5.44 18.73 -1.36
N ASP A 95 -5.92 19.92 -1.70
CA ASP A 95 -7.34 20.26 -1.71
C ASP A 95 -7.93 19.99 -3.10
N LEU A 96 -8.99 19.19 -3.15
CA LEU A 96 -9.67 18.84 -4.40
C LEU A 96 -11.16 19.19 -4.30
N PRO A 97 -11.75 19.86 -5.31
CA PRO A 97 -13.20 20.00 -5.37
C PRO A 97 -13.88 18.63 -5.39
N ALA A 98 -14.83 18.38 -4.48
CA ALA A 98 -15.43 17.05 -4.26
C ALA A 98 -16.02 16.42 -5.53
N LYS A 99 -16.47 17.23 -6.48
CA LYS A 99 -16.98 16.78 -7.79
C LYS A 99 -15.97 15.94 -8.59
N TYR A 100 -14.67 16.13 -8.40
CA TYR A 100 -13.63 15.39 -9.12
C TYR A 100 -13.28 14.05 -8.47
N ILE A 101 -13.63 13.85 -7.19
CA ILE A 101 -13.38 12.59 -6.47
C ILE A 101 -14.27 11.45 -6.99
N LEU A 102 -15.51 11.77 -7.40
CA LEU A 102 -16.50 10.79 -7.84
C LEU A 102 -16.28 10.30 -9.28
N GLN A 103 -15.62 11.10 -10.12
CA GLN A 103 -15.53 10.85 -11.57
C GLN A 103 -14.22 10.15 -11.97
N TYR A 104 -13.13 10.48 -11.30
CA TYR A 104 -11.87 9.77 -11.37
C TYR A 104 -11.72 9.20 -9.99
N ASN A 105 -11.87 7.90 -9.79
CA ASN A 105 -11.76 7.27 -8.48
C ASN A 105 -10.27 7.12 -8.15
N PRO A 106 -9.52 8.12 -7.60
CA PRO A 106 -8.08 8.00 -7.42
C PRO A 106 -7.80 7.51 -5.99
N VAL A 107 -8.87 7.31 -5.22
CA VAL A 107 -8.80 6.98 -3.82
C VAL A 107 -8.69 5.48 -3.80
N CYS A 108 -7.46 5.00 -3.64
CA CYS A 108 -7.18 3.60 -3.35
C CYS A 108 -7.89 3.10 -2.08
N LEU A 109 -8.73 3.92 -1.43
CA LEU A 109 -9.81 3.52 -0.51
C LEU A 109 -10.52 2.25 -1.00
N GLY A 110 -10.97 2.21 -2.25
CA GLY A 110 -11.67 1.07 -2.83
C GLY A 110 -10.74 -0.14 -2.87
N ALA A 111 -9.81 -0.22 -3.81
CA ALA A 111 -9.02 -1.43 -4.02
C ALA A 111 -8.16 -1.91 -2.83
N TYR A 112 -7.85 -1.07 -1.82
CA TYR A 112 -7.06 -1.48 -0.64
C TYR A 112 -7.93 -1.92 0.56
N PHE A 113 -9.23 -1.55 0.59
CA PHE A 113 -10.17 -1.94 1.64
C PHE A 113 -11.40 -2.71 1.13
N SER A 114 -11.70 -2.67 -0.16
CA SER A 114 -12.87 -3.31 -0.77
C SER A 114 -12.66 -4.80 -1.04
N GLU A 115 -11.42 -5.28 -1.09
CA GLU A 115 -11.15 -6.72 -1.11
C GLU A 115 -11.41 -7.37 0.26
N ASP A 116 -11.57 -6.58 1.34
CA ASP A 116 -11.93 -7.10 2.68
C ASP A 116 -13.44 -7.32 2.88
N ASP A 117 -14.33 -6.75 2.05
CA ASP A 117 -15.78 -7.01 2.17
C ASP A 117 -16.15 -8.41 1.65
N ASN A 118 -15.21 -9.13 1.01
CA ASN A 118 -15.41 -10.46 0.40
C ASN A 118 -14.49 -11.56 0.94
N GLU A 119 -13.64 -11.28 1.92
CA GLU A 119 -12.78 -12.31 2.54
C GLU A 119 -13.13 -12.42 4.01
N TRP A 120 -14.23 -13.12 4.34
CA TRP A 120 -14.47 -14.01 5.50
C TRP A 120 -15.96 -14.43 5.52
N GLU A 121 -16.37 -15.27 4.54
CA GLU A 121 -17.28 -16.40 4.80
C GLU A 121 -16.47 -17.69 4.70
#